data_AF-A0A812LJR0-F1
#
_entry.id   AF-A0A812LJR0-F1
#
_cell.length_a   1.000
_cell.length_b   1.000
_cell.length_c   1.000
_cell.angle_alpha   90.00
_cell.angle_beta   90.00
_cell.angle_gamma   90.00
#
_symmetry.space_group_name_H-M   'P 1'
#
loop_
_entity.id
_entity.type
_entity.pdbx_description
1 polymer ?
#
loop_
_entity_poly.entity_id
_entity_poly.type
_entity_poly.pdbx_seq_one_letter_code
_entity_poly.pdbx_strand_id
1 'polypeptide(L)'
;MPSASLDVLQTQKIDTEPEIQEELTKLEDQLDLLERPPKMIFDVDTDNGIQQIRVYEGDDCYTLAKQFCDKVGLDNEMAGLLAANMEQRMYQEFE
;
A
#
# COMPACT_ATOMS: atom_id res chain seq x y z
N MET A 1 26.64 36.31 22.95
CA MET A 1 26.84 34.88 22.62
C MET A 1 25.46 34.25 22.36
N PRO A 2 24.94 34.25 21.11
CA PRO A 2 23.63 33.69 20.79
C PRO A 2 23.66 32.28 20.15
N SER A 3 24.81 31.62 20.02
CA SER A 3 24.91 30.39 19.20
C SER A 3 24.34 29.13 19.86
N ALA A 4 24.38 29.01 21.19
CA ALA A 4 23.94 27.79 21.88
C ALA A 4 22.43 27.51 21.74
N SER A 5 21.60 28.53 21.54
CA SER A 5 20.15 28.36 21.33
C SER A 5 19.82 27.89 19.92
N LEU A 6 20.68 28.19 18.93
CA LEU A 6 20.47 27.76 17.55
C LEU A 6 20.79 26.27 17.39
N ASP A 7 21.86 25.80 18.03
CA ASP A 7 22.28 24.40 18.01
C ASP A 7 21.22 23.46 18.62
N VAL A 8 20.59 23.86 19.74
CA VAL A 8 19.53 23.07 20.40
C VAL A 8 18.28 22.99 19.53
N LEU A 9 17.88 24.09 18.90
CA LEU A 9 16.70 24.12 18.01
C LEU A 9 16.95 23.36 16.70
N GLN A 10 18.17 23.39 16.16
CA GLN A 10 18.54 22.61 14.98
C GLN A 10 18.57 21.11 15.27
N THR A 11 19.05 20.71 16.45
CA THR A 11 19.06 19.30 16.86
C THR A 11 17.63 18.76 17.04
N GLN A 12 16.75 19.50 17.73
CA GLN A 12 15.34 19.13 17.90
C GLN A 12 14.58 19.03 16.57
N LYS A 13 14.93 19.88 15.60
CA LYS A 13 14.32 19.87 14.26
C LYS A 13 14.73 18.63 13.46
N ILE A 14 16.00 18.19 13.56
CA ILE A 14 16.49 16.99 12.89
C ILE A 14 15.83 15.73 13.47
N ASP A 15 15.61 15.69 14.79
CA ASP A 15 14.99 14.53 15.44
C ASP A 15 13.50 14.36 15.08
N THR A 16 12.80 15.45 14.77
CA THR A 16 11.35 15.44 14.46
C THR A 16 11.03 15.33 12.98
N GLU A 17 11.96 15.68 12.09
CA GLU A 17 11.81 15.60 10.64
C GLU A 17 11.43 14.20 10.10
N PRO A 18 12.04 13.08 10.55
CA PRO A 18 11.65 11.75 10.07
C PRO A 18 10.26 11.31 10.55
N GLU A 19 9.87 11.69 11.77
CA GLU A 19 8.55 11.38 12.32
C GLU A 19 7.45 12.12 11.55
N ILE A 20 7.68 13.40 11.23
CA ILE A 20 6.79 14.21 10.39
C ILE A 20 6.69 13.62 8.97
N GLN A 21 7.81 13.15 8.39
CA GLN A 21 7.78 12.50 7.08
C GLN A 21 6.96 11.21 7.08
N GLU A 22 7.07 10.39 8.13
CA GLU A 22 6.29 9.17 8.27
C GLU A 22 4.79 9.47 8.42
N GLU A 23 4.43 10.48 9.22
CA GLU A 23 3.04 10.94 9.34
C GLU A 23 2.48 11.51 8.04
N LEU A 24 3.26 12.31 7.31
CA LEU A 24 2.87 12.83 5.99
C LEU A 24 2.62 11.68 5.01
N THR A 25 3.50 10.68 4.96
CA THR A 25 3.34 9.51 4.10
C THR A 25 2.04 8.77 4.42
N LYS A 26 1.72 8.58 5.71
CA LYS A 26 0.47 7.95 6.15
C LYS A 26 -0.76 8.77 5.78
N LEU A 27 -0.68 10.10 5.83
CA LEU A 27 -1.77 11.00 5.47
C LEU A 27 -1.98 11.04 3.95
N GLU A 28 -0.91 11.02 3.17
CA GLU A 28 -0.97 10.91 1.70
C GLU A 28 -1.63 9.60 1.27
N ASP A 29 -1.23 8.47 1.84
CA ASP A 29 -1.87 7.16 1.60
C ASP A 29 -3.38 7.18 1.94
N GLN A 30 -3.77 7.88 3.01
CA GLN A 30 -5.18 8.04 3.39
C GLN A 30 -5.94 8.97 2.43
N LEU A 31 -5.29 10.02 1.94
CA LEU A 31 -5.88 10.94 0.97
C LEU A 31 -6.12 10.24 -0.36
N ASP A 32 -5.16 9.45 -0.84
CA ASP A 32 -5.29 8.66 -2.08
C ASP A 32 -6.47 7.66 -1.99
N LEU A 33 -6.66 7.04 -0.82
CA LEU A 33 -7.82 6.17 -0.57
C LEU A 33 -9.17 6.89 -0.64
N LEU A 34 -9.22 8.19 -0.29
CA LEU A 34 -10.43 9.00 -0.34
C LEU A 34 -10.68 9.60 -1.73
N GLU A 35 -9.63 10.03 -2.43
CA GLU A 35 -9.73 10.62 -3.76
C GLU A 35 -10.02 9.58 -4.84
N ARG A 36 -9.45 8.37 -4.70
CA ARG A 36 -9.66 7.25 -5.61
C ARG A 36 -9.99 6.02 -4.78
N PRO A 37 -11.25 5.85 -4.35
CA PRO A 37 -11.63 4.66 -3.61
C PRO A 37 -11.35 3.42 -4.48
N PRO A 38 -10.68 2.38 -3.94
CA PRO A 38 -10.49 1.15 -4.67
C PRO A 38 -11.86 0.54 -4.99
N LYS A 39 -12.02 0.02 -6.21
CA LYS A 39 -13.24 -0.69 -6.62
C LYS A 39 -13.42 -1.96 -5.80
N MET A 40 -12.31 -2.61 -5.45
CA MET A 40 -12.33 -3.84 -4.66
C MET A 40 -11.06 -3.98 -3.83
N ILE A 41 -11.19 -4.58 -2.65
CA ILE A 41 -10.06 -4.93 -1.79
C ILE A 41 -10.11 -6.44 -1.57
N PHE A 42 -9.00 -7.12 -1.86
CA PHE A 42 -8.84 -8.55 -1.61
C PHE A 42 -7.91 -8.76 -0.42
N ASP A 43 -8.44 -9.33 0.65
CA ASP A 43 -7.66 -9.84 1.76
C ASP A 43 -7.09 -11.22 1.41
N VAL A 44 -5.77 -11.31 1.33
CA VAL A 44 -5.04 -12.54 1.03
C VAL A 44 -4.30 -12.99 2.28
N ASP A 45 -4.60 -14.20 2.73
CA ASP A 45 -3.90 -14.82 3.84
C ASP A 45 -2.52 -15.32 3.37
N THR A 46 -1.47 -14.87 4.04
CA THR A 46 -0.07 -15.22 3.75
C THR A 46 0.62 -15.65 5.03
N ASP A 47 1.80 -16.27 4.92
CA ASP A 47 2.58 -16.68 6.10
C ASP A 47 2.95 -15.49 7.01
N ASN A 48 2.94 -14.26 6.48
CA ASN A 48 3.17 -13.02 7.22
C ASN A 48 1.87 -12.32 7.69
N GLY A 49 0.73 -13.01 7.62
CA GLY A 49 -0.60 -12.50 7.96
C GLY A 49 -1.40 -12.04 6.75
N ILE A 50 -2.51 -11.35 7.03
CA ILE A 50 -3.43 -10.86 6.00
C ILE A 50 -2.81 -9.65 5.30
N GLN A 51 -2.63 -9.76 3.99
CA GLN A 51 -2.20 -8.65 3.14
C GLN A 51 -3.30 -8.28 2.15
N GLN A 52 -3.36 -6.99 1.79
CA GLN A 52 -4.44 -6.47 0.97
C GLN A 52 -3.97 -6.15 -0.45
N ILE A 53 -4.73 -6.59 -1.45
CA ILE A 53 -4.60 -6.15 -2.84
C ILE A 53 -5.75 -5.20 -3.13
N ARG A 54 -5.41 -3.95 -3.44
CA ARG A 54 -6.37 -2.91 -3.82
C ARG A 54 -6.48 -2.86 -5.34
N VAL A 55 -7.69 -2.98 -5.85
CA VAL A 55 -7.96 -2.91 -7.29
C VAL A 55 -8.65 -1.58 -7.60
N TYR A 56 -8.04 -0.78 -8.47
CA TYR A 56 -8.58 0.49 -8.94
C TYR A 56 -9.19 0.34 -10.34
N GLU A 57 -9.84 1.40 -10.81
CA GLU A 57 -10.42 1.41 -12.15
C GLU A 57 -9.33 1.38 -13.23
N GLY A 58 -9.41 0.37 -14.10
CA GLY A 58 -8.46 0.17 -15.21
C GLY A 58 -7.24 -0.68 -14.84
N ASP A 59 -7.15 -1.18 -13.61
CA ASP A 59 -6.11 -2.10 -13.20
C ASP A 59 -6.29 -3.48 -13.84
N ASP A 60 -5.16 -4.13 -14.14
CA ASP A 60 -5.09 -5.50 -14.59
C ASP A 60 -4.90 -6.45 -13.40
N CYS A 61 -5.86 -7.36 -13.19
CA CYS A 61 -5.82 -8.32 -12.08
C CYS A 61 -4.59 -9.22 -12.13
N TYR A 62 -4.13 -9.58 -13.34
CA TYR A 62 -2.94 -10.40 -13.49
C TYR A 62 -1.68 -9.66 -13.04
N THR A 63 -1.52 -8.40 -13.45
CA THR A 63 -0.39 -7.57 -13.03
C THR A 63 -0.38 -7.37 -11.51
N LEU A 64 -1.52 -7.10 -10.89
CA LEU A 64 -1.63 -6.95 -9.43
C LEU A 64 -1.32 -8.24 -8.68
N ALA A 65 -1.89 -9.37 -9.12
CA ALA A 65 -1.63 -10.68 -8.54
C ALA A 65 -0.15 -11.07 -8.66
N LYS A 66 0.47 -10.78 -9.82
CA LYS A 66 1.89 -11.02 -10.03
C LYS A 66 2.77 -10.18 -9.11
N GLN A 67 2.52 -8.87 -9.02
CA GLN A 67 3.27 -8.00 -8.10
C GLN A 67 3.13 -8.45 -6.65
N PHE A 68 1.93 -8.91 -6.27
CA PHE A 68 1.69 -9.47 -4.95
C PHE A 68 2.49 -10.76 -4.72
N CYS A 69 2.43 -11.70 -5.66
CA CYS A 69 3.20 -12.94 -5.58
C CYS A 69 4.71 -12.69 -5.53
N ASP A 70 5.23 -11.77 -6.36
CA ASP A 70 6.64 -11.37 -6.35
C ASP A 70 7.06 -10.79 -4.99
N LYS A 71 6.18 -10.00 -4.36
CA LYS A 71 6.43 -9.39 -3.03
C LYS A 71 6.43 -10.42 -1.90
N VAL A 72 5.57 -11.44 -1.99
CA VAL A 72 5.40 -12.46 -0.94
C VAL A 72 6.30 -13.69 -1.19
N GLY A 73 6.96 -13.77 -2.35
CA GLY A 73 7.80 -14.91 -2.72
C GLY A 73 7.01 -16.13 -3.18
N LEU A 74 5.82 -15.92 -3.74
CA LEU A 74 4.97 -16.97 -4.31
C LEU A 74 5.28 -17.18 -5.80
N ASP A 75 5.13 -18.41 -6.27
CA ASP A 75 5.41 -18.77 -7.67
C ASP A 75 4.44 -18.12 -8.67
N ASN A 76 4.90 -17.91 -9.91
CA ASN A 76 4.09 -17.33 -10.99
C ASN A 76 2.81 -18.14 -11.32
N GLU A 77 2.78 -19.43 -11.02
CA GLU A 77 1.55 -20.23 -11.19
C GLU A 77 0.44 -19.81 -10.20
N MET A 78 0.81 -19.45 -8.96
CA MET A 78 -0.13 -18.92 -7.96
C MET A 78 -0.70 -17.57 -8.41
N ALA A 79 0.13 -16.73 -9.06
CA ALA A 79 -0.31 -15.43 -9.57
C ALA A 79 -1.45 -15.58 -10.60
N GLY A 80 -1.39 -16.59 -11.47
CA GLY A 80 -2.45 -16.87 -12.44
C GLY A 80 -3.77 -17.28 -11.78
N LEU A 81 -3.71 -18.14 -10.76
CA LEU A 81 -4.89 -18.57 -10.01
C LEU A 81 -5.51 -17.43 -9.20
N LEU A 82 -4.66 -16.61 -8.57
CA LEU A 82 -5.09 -15.44 -7.81
C LEU A 82 -5.77 -14.42 -8.73
N ALA A 83 -5.18 -14.13 -9.90
CA ALA A 83 -5.76 -13.24 -10.89
C ALA A 83 -7.14 -13.71 -11.37
N ALA A 84 -7.27 -15.00 -11.70
CA ALA A 84 -8.55 -15.57 -12.14
C ALA A 84 -9.64 -15.47 -11.05
N ASN A 85 -9.28 -15.71 -9.78
CA ASN A 85 -10.19 -15.53 -8.66
C ASN A 85 -10.59 -14.06 -8.45
N MET A 86 -9.63 -13.13 -8.61
CA MET A 86 -9.90 -11.70 -8.52
C MET A 86 -10.88 -11.25 -9.60
N GLU A 87 -10.64 -11.62 -10.86
CA GLU A 87 -11.53 -11.32 -11.99
C GLU A 87 -12.93 -11.89 -11.76
N GLN A 88 -13.02 -13.17 -11.36
CA GLN A 88 -14.30 -13.81 -11.10
C GLN A 88 -15.11 -13.08 -10.02
N ARG A 89 -14.46 -12.68 -8.91
CA ARG A 89 -15.12 -11.91 -7.84
C ARG A 89 -15.58 -10.55 -8.31
N MET A 90 -14.75 -9.86 -9.10
CA MET A 90 -15.14 -8.59 -9.70
C MET A 90 -16.38 -8.75 -10.56
N TYR A 91 -16.45 -9.76 -11.42
CA TYR A 91 -17.64 -10.02 -12.24
C TYR A 91 -18.90 -10.30 -11.41
N GLN A 92 -18.80 -11.05 -10.31
CA GLN A 92 -19.95 -11.38 -9.46
C GLN A 92 -20.48 -10.20 -8.66
N GLU A 93 -19.65 -9.20 -8.37
CA GLU A 93 -20.05 -8.02 -7.59
C GLU A 93 -20.70 -6.92 -8.46
N PHE A 94 -20.63 -7.05 -9.79
CA PHE A 94 -21.25 -6.14 -10.76
C PHE A 94 -22.53 -6.68 -11.44
N GLU A 95 -23.05 -7.86 -11.02
CA GLU A 95 -24.41 -8.36 -11.36
C GLU A 95 -25.45 -7.99 -10.30
#